data_AF-A0A246FK43-F1
#
_entry.id   AF-A0A246FK43-F1
#
_cell.length_a   1.000
_cell.length_b   1.000
_cell.length_c   1.000
_cell.angle_alpha   90.00
_cell.angle_beta   90.00
_cell.angle_gamma   90.00
#
_symmetry.space_group_name_H-M   'P 1'
#
loop_
_entity.id
_entity.type
_entity.pdbx_description
1 polymer ?
#
loop_
_entity_poly.entity_id
_entity_poly.type
_entity_poly.pdbx_seq_one_letter_code
_entity_poly.pdbx_strand_id
1 'polypeptide(L)'
;MQQPVLNLYTSNPADAGFRSLATLLAQEQPVQLRDLSELPAPDTIRRQRLRTERAALAQKLTADRDLVRLARAHVRLAPEVADIKYDMSRYEQRIAEIDQQLAQEGGPADG
;
A
#
# COMPACT_ATOMS: atom_id res chain seq x y z
N MET A 1 -16.45 17.01 17.01
CA MET A 1 -15.35 16.43 16.21
C MET A 1 -14.46 15.66 17.18
N GLN A 2 -14.35 14.33 17.06
CA GLN A 2 -13.43 13.55 17.91
C GLN A 2 -12.00 13.80 17.41
N GLN A 3 -11.12 14.27 18.30
CA GLN A 3 -9.69 14.36 17.98
C GLN A 3 -9.12 12.95 17.81
N PRO A 4 -8.27 12.70 16.80
CA PRO A 4 -7.62 11.40 16.64
C PRO A 4 -6.68 11.15 17.83
N VAL A 5 -6.79 9.99 18.47
CA VAL A 5 -5.90 9.54 19.55
C VAL A 5 -4.72 8.79 18.93
N LEU A 6 -3.49 9.15 19.31
CA LEU A 6 -2.28 8.43 18.91
C LEU A 6 -2.11 7.19 19.77
N ASN A 7 -2.20 6.01 19.17
CA ASN A 7 -1.89 4.76 19.86
C ASN A 7 -0.40 4.44 19.74
N LEU A 8 0.27 4.30 20.87
CA LEU A 8 1.65 3.83 20.97
C LEU A 8 1.65 2.40 21.49
N TYR A 9 2.24 1.48 20.74
CA TYR A 9 2.30 0.08 21.10
C TYR A 9 3.67 -0.28 21.68
N THR A 10 3.70 -1.02 22.80
CA THR A 10 4.94 -1.45 23.46
C THR A 10 4.80 -2.85 24.06
N SER A 11 5.86 -3.66 24.03
CA SER A 11 5.94 -4.96 24.74
C SER A 11 6.05 -4.78 26.25
N ASN A 12 6.33 -3.58 26.73
CA ASN A 12 6.51 -3.28 28.13
C ASN A 12 5.93 -1.90 28.47
N PRO A 13 4.64 -1.81 28.82
CA PRO A 13 4.01 -0.54 29.21
C PRO A 13 4.54 0.01 30.54
N ALA A 14 5.25 -0.80 31.33
CA ALA A 14 5.92 -0.38 32.56
C ALA A 14 7.29 0.26 32.31
N ASP A 15 7.81 0.21 31.08
CA ASP A 15 9.07 0.84 30.71
C ASP A 15 9.02 2.37 30.92
N ALA A 16 9.97 2.90 31.67
CA ALA A 16 10.00 4.32 32.03
C ALA A 16 10.21 5.21 30.79
N GLY A 17 11.01 4.76 29.81
CA GLY A 17 11.29 5.50 28.59
C GLY A 17 10.03 5.67 27.72
N PHE A 18 9.27 4.60 27.53
CA PHE A 18 8.03 4.64 26.76
C PHE A 18 6.96 5.54 27.40
N ARG A 19 6.84 5.51 28.73
CA ARG A 19 5.93 6.43 29.44
C ARG A 19 6.36 7.88 29.29
N SER A 20 7.65 8.19 29.44
CA SER A 20 8.17 9.54 29.25
C SER A 20 7.90 10.06 27.84
N LEU A 21 8.10 9.22 26.82
CA LEU A 21 7.76 9.55 25.44
C LEU A 21 6.25 9.81 25.26
N ALA A 22 5.40 8.94 25.79
CA ALA A 22 3.96 9.12 25.73
C ALA A 22 3.51 10.41 26.44
N THR A 23 4.12 10.77 27.57
CA THR A 23 3.84 12.03 28.29
C THR A 23 4.26 13.25 27.47
N LEU A 24 5.39 13.19 26.76
CA LEU A 24 5.82 14.28 25.89
C LEU A 24 4.86 14.46 24.70
N LEU A 25 4.52 13.37 24.01
CA LEU A 25 3.59 13.41 22.87
C LEU A 25 2.16 13.80 23.28
N ALA A 26 1.76 13.46 24.51
CA ALA A 26 0.47 13.84 25.09
C ALA A 26 0.26 15.37 25.21
N GLN A 27 1.35 16.16 25.15
CA GLN A 27 1.27 17.62 25.18
C GLN A 27 0.73 18.20 23.87
N GLU A 28 0.93 17.50 22.74
CA GLU A 28 0.48 17.95 21.41
C GLU A 28 -0.86 17.32 21.01
N GLN A 29 -1.09 16.06 21.37
CA GLN A 29 -2.31 15.34 21.03
C GLN A 29 -2.58 14.19 22.02
N PRO A 30 -3.82 13.72 22.17
CA PRO A 30 -4.12 12.61 23.06
C PRO A 30 -3.33 11.34 22.68
N VAL A 31 -2.62 10.73 23.65
CA VAL A 31 -1.84 9.51 23.45
C VAL A 31 -2.39 8.38 24.32
N GLN A 32 -2.50 7.18 23.75
CA GLN A 32 -2.86 5.97 24.48
C GLN A 32 -1.74 4.93 24.32
N LEU A 33 -1.16 4.49 25.44
CA LEU A 33 -0.26 3.33 25.46
C LEU A 33 -1.09 2.06 25.39
N ARG A 34 -0.74 1.17 24.48
CA ARG A 34 -1.36 -0.15 24.30
C ARG A 34 -0.29 -1.23 24.29
N ASP A 35 -0.67 -2.43 24.67
CA ASP A 35 0.23 -3.57 24.56
C ASP A 35 0.49 -3.91 23.08
N LEU A 36 1.71 -4.32 22.72
CA LEU A 36 1.99 -4.87 21.38
C LEU A 36 1.06 -6.04 21.03
N SER A 37 0.55 -6.80 22.00
CA SER A 37 -0.45 -7.86 21.75
C SER A 37 -1.79 -7.33 21.23
N GLU A 38 -2.07 -6.03 21.41
CA GLU A 38 -3.26 -5.35 20.88
C GLU A 38 -3.07 -4.83 19.45
N LEU A 39 -1.88 -5.00 18.84
CA LEU A 39 -1.71 -4.69 17.42
C LEU A 39 -2.74 -5.51 16.63
N PRO A 40 -3.55 -4.87 15.76
CA PRO A 40 -4.40 -5.62 14.86
C PRO A 40 -3.52 -6.57 14.06
N ALA A 41 -3.91 -7.85 14.04
CA ALA A 41 -3.23 -8.83 13.24
C ALA A 41 -3.17 -8.32 11.78
N PRO A 42 -2.04 -8.50 11.08
CA PRO A 42 -1.96 -8.11 9.68
C PRO A 42 -3.08 -8.83 8.90
N ASP A 43 -3.83 -8.08 8.09
CA ASP A 43 -4.90 -8.63 7.27
C ASP A 43 -4.31 -9.45 6.12
N THR A 44 -4.01 -10.71 6.39
CA THR A 44 -3.36 -11.64 5.45
C THR A 44 -4.20 -11.88 4.21
N ILE A 45 -5.53 -11.87 4.35
CA ILE A 45 -6.46 -12.06 3.24
C ILE A 45 -6.42 -10.85 2.30
N ARG A 46 -6.48 -9.64 2.86
CA ARG A 46 -6.35 -8.41 2.08
C ARG A 46 -5.00 -8.33 1.37
N ARG A 47 -3.88 -8.61 2.08
CA ARG A 47 -2.54 -8.66 1.45
C ARG A 47 -2.47 -9.65 0.30
N GLN A 48 -3.05 -10.84 0.47
CA GLN A 48 -3.07 -11.87 -0.58
C GLN A 48 -3.92 -11.43 -1.79
N ARG A 49 -5.05 -10.77 -1.56
CA ARG A 49 -5.89 -10.19 -2.63
C ARG A 49 -5.13 -9.12 -3.42
N LEU A 50 -4.48 -8.20 -2.72
CA LEU A 50 -3.67 -7.14 -3.33
C LEU A 50 -2.51 -7.71 -4.18
N ARG A 51 -1.79 -8.73 -3.66
CA ARG A 51 -0.73 -9.41 -4.42
C ARG A 51 -1.27 -10.10 -5.67
N THR A 52 -2.42 -10.76 -5.57
CA THR A 52 -3.08 -11.43 -6.71
C THR A 52 -3.51 -10.40 -7.76
N GLU A 53 -4.13 -9.31 -7.34
CA GLU A 53 -4.55 -8.21 -8.23
C GLU A 53 -3.34 -7.61 -8.96
N ARG A 54 -2.26 -7.31 -8.23
CA ARG A 54 -1.00 -6.80 -8.80
C ARG A 54 -0.45 -7.74 -9.87
N ALA A 55 -0.40 -9.04 -9.60
CA ALA A 55 0.11 -10.03 -10.54
C ALA A 55 -0.75 -10.08 -11.82
N ALA A 56 -2.08 -10.03 -11.69
CA ALA A 56 -2.98 -10.00 -12.82
C ALA A 56 -2.82 -8.73 -13.67
N LEU A 57 -2.69 -7.56 -13.04
CA LEU A 57 -2.46 -6.29 -13.73
C LEU A 57 -1.11 -6.26 -14.45
N ALA A 58 -0.05 -6.80 -13.83
CA ALA A 58 1.27 -6.88 -14.46
C ALA A 58 1.27 -7.80 -15.69
N GLN A 59 0.51 -8.91 -15.65
CA GLN A 59 0.32 -9.78 -16.80
C GLN A 59 -0.43 -9.06 -17.94
N LYS A 60 -1.52 -8.34 -17.63
CA LYS A 60 -2.25 -7.53 -18.62
C LYS A 60 -1.36 -6.46 -19.25
N LEU A 61 -0.61 -5.72 -18.43
CA LEU A 61 0.32 -4.70 -18.89
C LEU A 61 1.38 -5.27 -19.85
N THR A 62 1.87 -6.49 -19.57
CA THR A 62 2.82 -7.18 -20.45
C THR A 62 2.18 -7.55 -21.79
N ALA A 63 0.98 -8.13 -21.76
CA ALA A 63 0.25 -8.49 -22.97
C ALA A 63 -0.05 -7.26 -23.85
N ASP A 64 -0.48 -6.15 -23.24
CA ASP A 64 -0.80 -4.92 -23.96
C ASP A 64 0.43 -4.23 -24.55
N ARG A 65 1.58 -4.30 -23.85
CA ARG A 65 2.87 -3.86 -24.40
C ARG A 65 3.24 -4.65 -25.66
N ASP A 66 3.01 -5.95 -25.66
CA ASP A 66 3.23 -6.79 -26.84
C ASP A 66 2.25 -6.46 -27.98
N LEU A 67 0.98 -6.23 -27.68
CA LEU A 67 -0.02 -5.80 -28.67
C LEU A 67 0.37 -4.46 -29.31
N VAL A 68 0.75 -3.47 -28.51
CA VAL A 68 1.21 -2.16 -29.02
C VAL A 68 2.47 -2.33 -29.87
N ARG A 69 3.41 -3.20 -29.47
CA ARG A 69 4.63 -3.48 -30.24
C ARG A 69 4.30 -4.09 -31.61
N LEU A 70 3.36 -5.04 -31.68
CA LEU A 70 2.91 -5.66 -32.93
C LEU A 70 2.13 -4.68 -33.82
N ALA A 71 1.30 -3.83 -33.22
CA ALA A 71 0.48 -2.86 -33.94
C ALA A 71 1.26 -1.68 -34.52
N ARG A 72 2.51 -1.43 -34.08
CA ARG A 72 3.37 -0.32 -34.58
C ARG A 72 3.55 -0.29 -36.10
N ALA A 73 3.53 -1.45 -36.77
CA ALA A 73 3.67 -1.53 -38.21
C ALA A 73 2.38 -1.17 -38.99
N HIS A 74 1.27 -0.95 -38.30
CA HIS A 74 -0.06 -0.81 -38.91
C HIS A 74 -0.70 0.54 -38.56
N VAL A 75 -0.53 1.53 -39.44
CA VAL A 75 -1.06 2.91 -39.28
C VAL A 75 -2.58 2.93 -39.02
N ARG A 76 -3.34 1.99 -39.60
CA ARG A 76 -4.79 1.90 -39.41
C ARG A 76 -5.23 1.57 -37.97
N LEU A 77 -4.33 1.00 -37.16
CA LEU A 77 -4.61 0.60 -35.77
C LEU A 77 -4.25 1.71 -34.77
N ALA A 78 -3.99 2.93 -35.24
CA ALA A 78 -3.66 4.06 -34.39
C ALA A 78 -4.69 4.36 -33.28
N PRO A 79 -6.02 4.31 -33.52
CA PRO A 79 -6.99 4.56 -32.44
C PRO A 79 -6.99 3.45 -31.39
N GLU A 80 -6.95 2.17 -31.78
CA GLU A 80 -6.88 1.04 -30.84
C GLU A 80 -5.59 1.07 -30.03
N VAL A 81 -4.46 1.45 -30.64
CA VAL A 81 -3.19 1.64 -29.94
C VAL A 81 -3.28 2.78 -28.91
N ALA A 82 -4.05 3.83 -29.18
CA ALA A 82 -4.26 4.91 -28.23
C ALA A 82 -5.09 4.44 -27.03
N ASP A 83 -6.17 3.68 -27.26
CA ASP A 83 -7.02 3.10 -26.21
C ASP A 83 -6.23 2.11 -25.34
N ILE A 84 -5.44 1.22 -25.96
CA ILE A 84 -4.59 0.28 -25.22
C ILE A 84 -3.56 1.02 -24.36
N LYS A 85 -2.94 2.10 -24.88
CA LYS A 85 -2.01 2.92 -24.09
C LYS A 85 -2.68 3.63 -22.91
N TYR A 86 -3.93 4.04 -23.08
CA TYR A 86 -4.72 4.60 -21.99
C TYR A 86 -4.95 3.56 -20.89
N ASP A 87 -5.34 2.35 -21.24
CA ASP A 87 -5.50 1.25 -20.29
C ASP A 87 -4.18 0.85 -19.61
N MET A 88 -3.08 0.78 -20.36
CA MET A 88 -1.74 0.56 -19.80
C MET A 88 -1.40 1.58 -18.71
N SER A 89 -1.71 2.86 -18.94
CA SER A 89 -1.45 3.94 -17.96
C SER A 89 -2.29 3.74 -16.69
N ARG A 90 -3.53 3.27 -16.82
CA ARG A 90 -4.39 2.94 -15.68
C ARG A 90 -3.88 1.74 -14.90
N TYR A 91 -3.40 0.70 -15.58
CA TYR A 91 -2.80 -0.46 -14.92
C TYR A 91 -1.54 -0.08 -14.14
N GLU A 92 -0.67 0.73 -14.72
CA GLU A 92 0.56 1.23 -14.08
C GLU A 92 0.23 2.04 -12.82
N GLN A 93 -0.74 2.96 -12.90
CA GLN A 93 -1.22 3.70 -11.74
C GLN A 93 -1.75 2.77 -10.65
N ARG A 94 -2.60 1.80 -11.02
CA ARG A 94 -3.19 0.87 -10.06
C ARG A 94 -2.15 -0.02 -9.38
N ILE A 95 -1.14 -0.47 -10.12
CA ILE A 95 -0.01 -1.24 -9.56
C ILE A 95 0.74 -0.39 -8.52
N ALA A 96 1.01 0.88 -8.83
CA ALA A 96 1.69 1.78 -7.89
C ALA A 96 0.88 2.01 -6.60
N GLU A 97 -0.45 2.17 -6.71
CA GLU A 97 -1.36 2.26 -5.54
C GLU A 97 -1.31 0.99 -4.69
N ILE A 98 -1.33 -0.19 -5.32
CA ILE A 98 -1.25 -1.48 -4.61
C ILE A 98 0.12 -1.62 -3.92
N ASP A 99 1.20 -1.21 -4.57
CA ASP A 99 2.55 -1.27 -3.99
C ASP A 99 2.67 -0.36 -2.76
N GLN A 100 2.07 0.83 -2.78
CA GLN A 100 1.98 1.70 -1.60
C GLN A 100 1.16 1.06 -0.47
N GLN A 101 0.01 0.44 -0.79
CA GLN A 101 -0.81 -0.26 0.21
C GLN A 101 -0.06 -1.43 0.84
N LEU A 102 0.62 -2.23 0.03
CA LEU A 102 1.41 -3.37 0.51
C LEU A 102 2.61 -2.95 1.38
N ALA A 103 3.20 -1.78 1.12
CA ALA A 103 4.27 -1.19 1.92
C ALA A 103 3.75 -0.66 3.26
N GLN A 104 2.58 0.01 3.28
CA GLN A 104 1.93 0.48 4.50
C GLN A 104 1.48 -0.69 5.40
N GLU A 105 0.96 -1.77 4.80
CA GLU A 105 0.59 -3.01 5.49
C GLU A 105 1.80 -3.88 5.86
N GLY A 106 3.00 -3.49 5.44
CA GLY A 106 4.26 -4.20 5.66
C GLY A 106 5.34 -3.31 6.28
N GLY A 107 4.97 -2.29 7.08
CA GLY A 107 5.91 -1.43 7.80
C GLY A 107 7.11 -2.21 8.36
N PRO A 108 8.31 -1.58 8.35
CA PRO A 108 9.59 -2.26 8.17
C PRO A 108 9.69 -3.50 9.03
N ALA A 109 9.57 -4.66 8.38
CA ALA A 109 10.04 -5.90 8.95
C ALA A 109 11.57 -5.83 8.93
N ASP A 110 12.13 -5.64 10.12
CA ASP A 110 13.47 -6.02 10.55
C ASP A 110 14.40 -6.55 9.44
N GLY A 111 15.42 -5.76 9.15
CA GLY A 111 16.67 -6.17 8.52
C GLY A 111 17.82 -5.49 9.23
#